data_AF-A0A4Q5XYC9-F1
#
_entry.id   AF-A0A4Q5XYC9-F1
#
_cell.length_a   1.000
_cell.length_b   1.000
_cell.length_c   1.000
_cell.angle_alpha   90.00
_cell.angle_beta   90.00
_cell.angle_gamma   90.00
#
_symmetry.space_group_name_H-M   'P 1'
#
loop_
_entity.id
_entity.type
_entity.pdbx_description
1 polymer ?
#
loop_
_entity_poly.entity_id
_entity_poly.type
_entity_poly.pdbx_seq_one_letter_code
_entity_poly.pdbx_strand_id
1 'polypeptide(L)'
;MDGHRACSCVRDRLQRDAELHGRDRAVLEADRDLLGNGPVHGLGRSRHWLHPAQGPQTTFAFIKPTIINVLFAVTILGSLAIGRNIWKTAFEHAFQMPDHAWKIFALRWAAFYIVLAILNEVLWRNFSKEFWVNSKLFLSIPLAIAFMAINLPFLMKHNIEQPEGADGDKKAGDAA
;
A
#
# COMPACT_ATOMS: atom_id res chain seq x y z
N MET A 1 -25.35 32.49 72.84
CA MET A 1 -25.65 33.33 71.65
C MET A 1 -24.35 33.54 70.89
N ASP A 2 -23.98 32.67 69.95
CA ASP A 2 -22.79 32.90 69.12
C ASP A 2 -22.85 32.20 67.74
N GLY A 3 -24.05 32.11 67.15
CA GLY A 3 -24.24 31.58 65.79
C GLY A 3 -23.77 32.52 64.68
N HIS A 4 -23.61 33.82 64.96
CA HIS A 4 -23.20 34.81 63.96
C HIS A 4 -21.73 34.69 63.55
N ARG A 5 -20.83 34.27 64.45
CA ARG A 5 -19.39 34.12 64.16
C ARG A 5 -19.06 32.86 63.35
N ALA A 6 -19.87 31.81 63.46
CA ALA A 6 -19.70 30.59 62.68
C ALA A 6 -20.07 30.81 61.19
N CYS A 7 -21.15 31.55 60.92
CA CYS A 7 -21.59 31.87 59.56
C CYS A 7 -20.59 32.76 58.79
N SER A 8 -19.91 33.69 59.47
CA SER A 8 -18.87 34.51 58.83
C SER A 8 -17.63 33.68 58.48
N CYS A 9 -17.20 32.78 59.35
CA CYS A 9 -16.02 31.93 59.12
C CYS A 9 -16.21 30.92 57.97
N VAL A 10 -17.41 30.34 57.84
CA VAL A 10 -17.75 29.44 56.72
C VAL A 10 -17.83 30.21 55.41
N ARG A 11 -18.43 31.41 55.41
CA ARG A 11 -18.48 32.28 54.23
C ARG A 11 -17.09 32.68 53.76
N ASP A 12 -16.21 33.06 54.69
CA ASP A 12 -14.83 33.43 54.38
C ASP A 12 -14.02 32.24 53.83
N ARG A 13 -14.28 31.02 54.33
CA ARG A 13 -13.64 29.82 53.80
C ARG A 13 -14.13 29.48 52.39
N LEU A 14 -15.44 29.55 52.14
CA LEU A 14 -16.02 29.34 50.81
C LEU A 14 -15.55 30.39 49.80
N GLN A 15 -15.40 31.64 50.22
CA GLN A 15 -14.89 32.71 49.37
C GLN A 15 -13.42 32.48 49.01
N ARG A 16 -12.59 32.06 49.98
CA ARG A 16 -11.19 31.69 49.73
C ARG A 16 -11.04 30.45 48.87
N ASP A 17 -11.88 29.42 49.06
CA ASP A 17 -11.88 28.21 48.23
C ASP A 17 -12.32 28.54 46.79
N ALA A 18 -13.27 29.47 46.60
CA ALA A 18 -13.67 29.96 45.28
C ALA A 18 -12.55 30.77 44.60
N GLU A 19 -11.79 31.57 45.35
CA GLU A 19 -10.61 32.29 44.84
C GLU A 19 -9.46 31.34 44.52
N LEU A 20 -9.19 30.33 45.35
CA LEU A 20 -8.18 29.29 45.11
C LEU A 20 -8.52 28.47 43.86
N HIS A 21 -9.75 27.96 43.75
CA HIS A 21 -10.21 27.27 42.55
C HIS A 21 -10.26 28.17 41.31
N GLY A 22 -10.50 29.47 41.47
CA GLY A 22 -10.42 30.46 40.40
C GLY A 22 -8.98 30.71 39.93
N ARG A 23 -8.01 30.77 40.85
CA ARG A 23 -6.58 30.87 40.54
C ARG A 23 -6.06 29.59 39.91
N ASP A 24 -6.48 28.41 40.38
CA ASP A 24 -6.14 27.13 39.77
C ASP A 24 -6.73 27.00 38.37
N ARG A 25 -7.99 27.43 38.15
CA ARG A 25 -8.55 27.52 36.80
C ARG A 25 -7.77 28.46 35.91
N ALA A 26 -7.44 29.66 36.39
CA ALA A 26 -6.67 30.64 35.61
C ALA A 26 -5.27 30.13 35.27
N VAL A 27 -4.63 29.40 36.19
CA VAL A 27 -3.33 28.75 35.95
C VAL A 27 -3.46 27.59 34.97
N LEU A 28 -4.50 26.76 35.07
CA LEU A 28 -4.77 25.66 34.13
C LEU A 28 -5.22 26.17 32.74
N GLU A 29 -5.90 27.32 32.66
CA GLU A 29 -6.21 28.01 31.40
C GLU A 29 -4.93 28.60 30.80
N ALA A 30 -4.09 29.26 31.60
CA ALA A 30 -2.80 29.80 31.15
C ALA A 30 -1.83 28.69 30.72
N ASP A 31 -1.83 27.55 31.39
CA ASP A 31 -1.02 26.38 31.04
C ASP A 31 -1.57 25.65 29.80
N ARG A 32 -2.90 25.64 29.60
CA ARG A 32 -3.56 25.17 28.36
C ARG A 32 -3.28 26.09 27.16
N ASP A 33 -3.19 27.40 27.39
CA ASP A 33 -2.79 28.37 26.37
C ASP A 33 -1.29 28.28 26.04
N LEU A 34 -0.44 27.99 27.05
CA LEU A 34 0.99 27.71 26.87
C LEU A 34 1.27 26.37 26.19
N LEU A 35 0.44 25.34 26.42
CA LEU A 35 0.51 24.03 25.78
C LEU A 35 -0.25 23.92 24.44
N GLY A 36 -0.67 25.06 23.87
CA GLY A 36 -0.79 25.19 22.42
C GLY A 36 -2.04 24.61 21.76
N ASN A 37 -3.22 25.12 22.13
CA ASN A 37 -4.38 25.21 21.21
C ASN A 37 -4.73 26.69 20.98
N GLY A 38 -3.83 27.40 20.30
CA GLY A 38 -4.08 28.78 19.88
C GLY A 38 -5.20 28.91 18.84
N PRO A 39 -5.71 30.14 18.59
CA PRO A 39 -6.85 30.38 17.72
C PRO A 39 -6.53 29.97 16.27
N VAL A 40 -7.37 29.11 15.70
CA VAL A 40 -7.23 28.53 14.36
C VAL A 40 -7.54 29.52 13.22
N HIS A 41 -7.11 30.78 13.26
CA HIS A 41 -7.21 31.68 12.09
C HIS A 41 -6.10 32.75 12.08
N GLY A 42 -5.10 32.58 11.21
CA GLY A 42 -4.31 33.71 10.71
C GLY A 42 -2.78 33.52 10.55
N LEU A 43 -2.36 32.92 9.42
CA LEU A 43 -1.10 33.17 8.69
C LEU A 43 0.26 32.93 9.39
N GLY A 44 0.90 31.78 9.10
CA GLY A 44 2.32 31.63 9.49
C GLY A 44 3.08 30.32 9.18
N ARG A 45 2.92 29.73 8.00
CA ARG A 45 4.03 29.09 7.24
C ARG A 45 4.94 28.07 7.99
N SER A 46 4.47 26.82 8.03
CA SER A 46 5.31 25.61 7.89
C SER A 46 4.53 24.55 7.09
N ARG A 47 3.96 24.83 5.92
CA ARG A 47 4.65 24.92 4.63
C ARG A 47 5.81 23.89 4.50
N HIS A 48 5.48 22.77 3.85
CA HIS A 48 6.22 22.17 2.73
C HIS A 48 7.51 21.35 2.95
N TRP A 49 7.90 20.93 4.16
CA TRP A 49 9.20 20.28 4.40
C TRP A 49 9.24 18.75 4.52
N LEU A 50 8.40 17.98 3.81
CA LEU A 50 8.65 16.53 3.61
C LEU A 50 8.27 16.02 2.21
N HIS A 51 8.05 16.90 1.22
CA HIS A 51 8.13 16.43 -0.16
C HIS A 51 9.60 16.46 -0.56
N PRO A 52 10.22 15.33 -0.93
CA PRO A 52 11.52 15.40 -1.58
C PRO A 52 11.34 16.32 -2.78
N ALA A 53 12.14 17.38 -2.85
CA ALA A 53 12.33 18.11 -4.08
C ALA A 53 12.73 17.05 -5.13
N GLN A 54 11.78 16.63 -5.94
CA GLN A 54 12.04 15.83 -7.12
C GLN A 54 12.75 16.80 -8.07
N GLY A 55 14.07 16.95 -7.90
CA GLY A 55 14.91 17.78 -8.76
C GLY A 55 14.66 17.42 -10.23
N PRO A 56 14.92 18.34 -11.18
CA PRO A 56 14.60 18.13 -12.59
C PRO A 56 15.45 17.02 -13.20
N GLN A 57 15.08 15.77 -12.92
CA GLN A 57 15.66 14.58 -13.52
C GLN A 57 14.75 14.17 -14.68
N THR A 58 14.72 15.04 -15.69
CA THR A 58 13.78 14.92 -16.82
C THR A 58 13.95 13.62 -17.59
N THR A 59 15.08 12.92 -17.48
CA THR A 59 15.31 11.63 -18.15
C THR A 59 15.32 10.45 -17.19
N PHE A 60 15.90 10.56 -15.98
CA PHE A 60 15.97 9.43 -15.05
C PHE A 60 14.59 8.97 -14.54
N ALA A 61 13.60 9.84 -14.49
CA ALA A 61 12.23 9.45 -14.13
C ALA A 61 11.59 8.51 -15.17
N PHE A 62 11.97 8.63 -16.45
CA PHE A 62 11.35 7.93 -17.57
C PHE A 62 12.05 6.61 -17.93
N ILE A 63 13.35 6.51 -17.68
CA ILE A 63 14.16 5.31 -17.96
C ILE A 63 13.98 4.23 -16.88
N LYS A 64 13.75 4.62 -15.61
CA LYS A 64 13.58 3.70 -14.48
C LYS A 64 12.61 2.53 -14.77
N PRO A 65 11.39 2.78 -15.30
CA PRO A 65 10.45 1.69 -15.63
C PRO A 65 10.96 0.77 -16.74
N THR A 66 11.62 1.30 -17.78
CA THR A 66 12.15 0.48 -18.89
C THR A 66 13.21 -0.50 -18.38
N ILE A 67 14.17 -0.01 -17.60
CA ILE A 67 15.25 -0.85 -17.06
C ILE A 67 14.66 -2.00 -16.24
N ILE A 68 13.72 -1.71 -15.35
CA ILE A 68 13.10 -2.73 -14.49
C ILE A 68 12.34 -3.77 -15.33
N ASN A 69 11.55 -3.34 -16.31
CA ASN A 69 10.80 -4.26 -17.17
C ASN A 69 11.73 -5.16 -18.01
N VAL A 70 12.79 -4.60 -18.58
CA VAL A 70 13.80 -5.38 -19.33
C VAL A 70 14.50 -6.37 -18.41
N LEU A 71 14.89 -5.95 -17.19
CA LEU A 71 15.50 -6.86 -16.22
C LEU A 71 14.57 -8.02 -15.87
N PHE A 72 13.28 -7.77 -15.65
CA PHE A 72 12.31 -8.85 -15.41
C PHE A 72 12.20 -9.79 -16.62
N ALA A 73 12.06 -9.25 -17.83
CA ALA A 73 12.00 -10.05 -19.05
C ALA A 73 13.23 -10.94 -19.22
N VAL A 74 14.43 -10.36 -19.09
CA VAL A 74 15.71 -11.08 -19.22
C VAL A 74 15.87 -12.11 -18.11
N THR A 75 15.47 -11.79 -16.87
CA THR A 75 15.55 -12.73 -15.74
C THR A 75 14.63 -13.93 -15.99
N ILE A 76 13.41 -13.71 -16.47
CA ILE A 76 12.46 -14.79 -16.79
C ILE A 76 13.01 -15.65 -17.92
N LEU A 77 13.40 -15.05 -19.05
CA LEU A 77 13.92 -15.78 -20.21
C LEU A 77 15.24 -16.50 -19.89
N GLY A 78 16.14 -15.84 -19.16
CA GLY A 78 17.41 -16.41 -18.71
C GLY A 78 17.20 -17.59 -17.77
N SER A 79 16.26 -17.49 -16.83
CA SER A 79 15.91 -18.63 -15.96
C SER A 79 15.40 -19.82 -16.77
N LEU A 80 14.54 -19.55 -17.76
CA LEU A 80 13.99 -20.58 -18.64
C LEU A 80 15.06 -21.25 -19.50
N ALA A 81 16.06 -20.49 -19.95
CA ALA A 81 17.22 -21.02 -20.68
C ALA A 81 18.10 -21.94 -19.83
N ILE A 82 18.17 -21.70 -18.51
CA ILE A 82 18.86 -22.58 -17.54
C ILE A 82 17.96 -23.78 -17.14
N GLY A 83 16.72 -23.84 -17.65
CA GLY A 83 15.75 -24.88 -17.31
C GLY A 83 15.07 -24.67 -15.95
N ARG A 84 15.29 -23.53 -15.28
CA ARG A 84 14.65 -23.18 -14.01
C ARG A 84 13.53 -22.19 -14.25
N ASN A 85 12.30 -22.59 -13.97
CA ASN A 85 11.15 -21.70 -14.13
C ASN A 85 10.88 -20.91 -12.84
N ILE A 86 11.32 -19.66 -12.79
CA ILE A 86 11.11 -18.80 -11.60
C ILE A 86 9.63 -18.54 -11.31
N TRP A 87 8.77 -18.54 -12.33
CA TRP A 87 7.33 -18.38 -12.14
C TRP A 87 6.71 -19.61 -11.49
N LYS A 88 7.20 -20.82 -11.84
CA LYS A 88 6.81 -22.04 -11.15
C LYS A 88 7.18 -21.93 -9.67
N THR A 89 8.43 -21.66 -9.33
CA THR A 89 8.86 -21.56 -7.92
C THR A 89 8.10 -20.48 -7.14
N ALA A 90 7.78 -19.35 -7.76
CA ALA A 90 7.04 -18.27 -7.10
C ALA A 90 5.55 -18.59 -6.87
N PHE A 91 4.90 -19.34 -7.78
CA PHE A 91 3.44 -19.55 -7.77
C PHE A 91 3.00 -21.00 -7.63
N GLU A 92 3.92 -21.96 -7.48
CA GLU A 92 3.61 -23.39 -7.31
C GLU A 92 2.73 -23.68 -6.09
N HIS A 93 2.80 -22.82 -5.07
CA HIS A 93 1.95 -22.90 -3.88
C HIS A 93 0.50 -22.48 -4.16
N ALA A 94 0.27 -21.64 -5.17
CA ALA A 94 -1.05 -21.09 -5.50
C ALA A 94 -1.76 -21.87 -6.62
N PHE A 95 -1.01 -22.49 -7.53
CA PHE A 95 -1.56 -23.21 -8.68
C PHE A 95 -0.82 -24.54 -8.90
N GLN A 96 -1.56 -25.62 -9.21
CA GLN A 96 -0.97 -26.89 -9.61
C GLN A 96 -1.18 -27.09 -11.11
N MET A 97 -0.09 -26.96 -11.87
CA MET A 97 -0.10 -27.06 -13.33
C MET A 97 1.06 -27.94 -13.83
N PRO A 98 0.91 -28.59 -14.99
CA PRO A 98 1.97 -29.40 -15.61
C PRO A 98 3.15 -28.52 -16.07
N ASP A 99 4.35 -29.11 -16.14
CA ASP A 99 5.60 -28.38 -16.45
C ASP A 99 5.57 -27.60 -17.77
N HIS A 100 4.85 -28.10 -18.78
CA HIS A 100 4.72 -27.40 -20.06
C HIS A 100 3.90 -26.10 -19.92
N ALA A 101 2.85 -26.11 -19.09
CA ALA A 101 1.99 -24.95 -18.86
C ALA A 101 2.76 -23.85 -18.12
N TRP A 102 3.62 -24.22 -17.18
CA TRP A 102 4.54 -23.30 -16.51
C TRP A 102 5.47 -22.58 -17.49
N LYS A 103 6.03 -23.29 -18.48
CA LYS A 103 6.90 -22.67 -19.50
C LYS A 103 6.13 -21.63 -20.33
N ILE A 104 4.93 -21.97 -20.77
CA ILE A 104 4.06 -21.06 -21.53
C ILE A 104 3.68 -19.84 -20.68
N PHE A 105 3.35 -20.05 -19.40
CA PHE A 105 3.04 -18.97 -18.47
C PHE A 105 4.22 -18.01 -18.31
N ALA A 106 5.41 -18.53 -18.03
CA ALA A 106 6.63 -17.73 -17.93
C ALA A 106 6.92 -16.94 -19.22
N LEU A 107 6.77 -17.57 -20.39
CA LEU A 107 6.97 -16.91 -21.69
C LEU A 107 5.96 -15.77 -21.93
N ARG A 108 4.68 -15.97 -21.57
CA ARG A 108 3.65 -14.93 -21.66
C ARG A 108 3.96 -13.72 -20.77
N TRP A 109 4.44 -13.97 -19.56
CA TRP A 109 4.89 -12.91 -18.65
C TRP A 109 6.13 -12.18 -19.17
N ALA A 110 7.14 -12.91 -19.67
CA ALA A 110 8.31 -12.29 -20.29
C ALA A 110 7.90 -11.39 -21.49
N ALA A 111 7.02 -11.88 -22.36
CA ALA A 111 6.50 -11.10 -23.48
C ALA A 111 5.76 -9.84 -23.01
N PHE A 112 4.95 -9.93 -21.95
CA PHE A 112 4.27 -8.78 -21.36
C PHE A 112 5.23 -7.71 -20.86
N TYR A 113 6.31 -8.09 -20.15
CA TYR A 113 7.33 -7.13 -19.71
C TYR A 113 8.07 -6.48 -20.89
N ILE A 114 8.34 -7.24 -21.96
CA ILE A 114 8.94 -6.68 -23.19
C ILE A 114 8.00 -5.66 -23.82
N VAL A 115 6.70 -5.98 -23.94
CA VAL A 115 5.69 -5.05 -24.46
C VAL A 115 5.64 -3.78 -23.60
N LEU A 116 5.65 -3.90 -22.28
CA LEU A 116 5.69 -2.75 -21.38
C LEU A 116 6.97 -1.91 -21.54
N ALA A 117 8.12 -2.53 -21.76
CA ALA A 117 9.38 -1.83 -22.00
C ALA A 117 9.33 -1.03 -23.32
N ILE A 118 8.88 -1.66 -24.41
CA ILE A 118 8.73 -1.01 -25.72
C ILE A 118 7.71 0.12 -25.64
N LEU A 119 6.55 -0.14 -25.04
CA LEU A 119 5.49 0.85 -24.88
C LEU A 119 5.97 2.04 -24.05
N ASN A 120 6.70 1.82 -22.96
CA ASN A 120 7.30 2.92 -22.19
C ASN A 120 8.29 3.71 -23.05
N GLU A 121 9.18 3.02 -23.79
CA GLU A 121 10.17 3.65 -24.67
C GLU A 121 9.53 4.55 -25.72
N VAL A 122 8.49 4.06 -26.40
CA VAL A 122 7.73 4.83 -27.38
C VAL A 122 7.04 6.04 -26.73
N LEU A 123 6.45 5.87 -25.54
CA LEU A 123 5.72 6.93 -24.86
C LEU A 123 6.63 8.10 -24.46
N TRP A 124 7.75 7.83 -23.79
CA TRP A 124 8.60 8.93 -23.33
C TRP A 124 9.42 9.58 -24.45
N ARG A 125 9.67 8.85 -25.56
CA ARG A 125 10.41 9.38 -26.72
C ARG A 125 9.58 10.26 -27.63
N ASN A 126 8.27 10.01 -27.72
CA ASN A 126 7.38 10.69 -28.68
C ASN A 126 6.37 11.66 -28.04
N PHE A 127 6.10 11.57 -26.73
CA PHE A 127 5.03 12.35 -26.09
C PHE A 127 5.50 13.24 -24.94
N SER A 128 4.66 14.19 -24.53
CA SER A 128 4.92 15.11 -23.42
C SER A 128 4.86 14.40 -22.05
N LYS A 129 5.45 15.03 -21.03
CA LYS A 129 5.45 14.49 -19.65
C LYS A 129 4.03 14.25 -19.11
N GLU A 130 3.11 15.17 -19.39
CA GLU A 130 1.72 15.09 -18.96
C GLU A 130 1.02 13.87 -19.58
N PHE A 131 1.23 13.64 -20.87
CA PHE A 131 0.73 12.44 -21.54
C PHE A 131 1.37 11.16 -20.97
N TRP A 132 2.68 11.16 -20.70
CA TRP A 132 3.38 10.01 -20.13
C TRP A 132 2.93 9.66 -18.70
N VAL A 133 2.55 10.64 -17.88
CA VAL A 133 1.97 10.38 -16.55
C VAL A 133 0.56 9.79 -16.71
N ASN A 134 -0.27 10.41 -17.53
CA ASN A 134 -1.65 9.99 -17.75
C ASN A 134 -1.75 8.62 -18.44
N SER A 135 -0.81 8.29 -19.33
CA SER A 135 -0.77 6.99 -19.99
C SER A 135 -0.62 5.85 -19.00
N LYS A 136 0.05 6.02 -17.86
CA LYS A 136 0.10 4.94 -16.84
C LYS A 136 -1.27 4.60 -16.30
N LEU A 137 -2.07 5.62 -16.04
CA LEU A 137 -3.41 5.45 -15.50
C LEU A 137 -4.35 4.83 -16.55
N PHE A 138 -4.37 5.40 -17.76
CA PHE A 138 -5.35 5.02 -18.78
C PHE A 138 -4.90 3.89 -19.71
N LEU A 139 -3.60 3.58 -19.78
CA LEU A 139 -3.07 2.54 -20.66
C LEU A 139 -2.53 1.36 -19.85
N SER A 140 -1.70 1.59 -18.83
CA SER A 140 -1.11 0.47 -18.06
C SER A 140 -2.16 -0.31 -17.27
N ILE A 141 -3.18 0.35 -16.70
CA ILE A 141 -4.25 -0.36 -15.97
C ILE A 141 -5.11 -1.20 -16.92
N PRO A 142 -5.68 -0.67 -18.01
CA PRO A 142 -6.44 -1.51 -18.95
C PRO A 142 -5.59 -2.60 -19.58
N LEU A 143 -4.31 -2.34 -19.85
CA LEU A 143 -3.39 -3.35 -20.36
C LEU A 143 -3.16 -4.48 -19.35
N ALA A 144 -3.05 -4.17 -18.06
CA ALA A 144 -2.97 -5.17 -17.01
C ALA A 144 -4.26 -5.99 -16.89
N ILE A 145 -5.43 -5.33 -16.95
CA ILE A 145 -6.73 -6.02 -16.93
C ILE A 145 -6.88 -6.93 -18.14
N ALA A 146 -6.53 -6.46 -19.35
CA ALA A 146 -6.57 -7.24 -20.57
C ALA A 146 -5.62 -8.45 -20.49
N PHE A 147 -4.40 -8.23 -20.00
CA PHE A 147 -3.45 -9.32 -19.76
C PHE A 147 -4.02 -10.35 -18.79
N MET A 148 -4.59 -9.92 -17.66
CA MET A 148 -5.21 -10.84 -16.71
C MET A 148 -6.37 -11.59 -17.33
N ALA A 149 -7.27 -10.91 -18.07
CA ALA A 149 -8.39 -11.54 -18.75
C ALA A 149 -7.95 -12.60 -19.79
N ILE A 150 -6.86 -12.35 -20.51
CA ILE A 150 -6.30 -13.29 -21.50
C ILE A 150 -5.61 -14.50 -20.83
N ASN A 151 -5.06 -14.32 -19.63
CA ASN A 151 -4.35 -15.37 -18.91
C ASN A 151 -5.24 -16.17 -17.95
N LEU A 152 -6.34 -15.60 -17.48
CA LEU A 152 -7.29 -16.27 -16.59
C LEU A 152 -7.84 -17.59 -17.16
N PRO A 153 -8.32 -17.68 -18.43
CA PRO A 153 -8.81 -18.95 -18.98
C PRO A 153 -7.67 -19.97 -19.15
N PHE A 154 -6.43 -19.51 -19.38
CA PHE A 154 -5.27 -20.40 -19.45
C PHE A 154 -4.99 -21.03 -18.09
N LEU A 155 -5.06 -20.25 -17.01
CA LEU A 155 -4.90 -20.74 -15.64
C LEU A 155 -6.03 -21.70 -15.27
N MET A 156 -7.29 -21.34 -15.52
CA MET A 156 -8.44 -22.18 -15.19
C MET A 156 -8.43 -23.52 -15.93
N LYS A 157 -7.97 -23.54 -17.20
CA LYS A 157 -7.93 -24.77 -18.01
C LYS A 157 -6.83 -25.75 -17.58
N HIS A 158 -5.73 -25.26 -17.00
CA HIS A 158 -4.57 -26.09 -16.65
C HIS A 158 -4.37 -26.27 -15.15
N ASN A 159 -5.18 -25.61 -14.32
CA ASN A 159 -5.22 -25.89 -12.89
C ASN A 159 -5.84 -27.27 -12.71
N ILE A 160 -5.05 -28.20 -12.20
CA ILE A 160 -5.55 -29.51 -11.81
C ILE A 160 -6.31 -29.26 -10.51
N GLU A 161 -7.64 -29.23 -10.57
CA GLU A 161 -8.45 -29.43 -9.37
C GLU A 161 -7.98 -30.75 -8.76
N GLN A 162 -7.41 -30.69 -7.55
CA GLN A 162 -7.35 -31.90 -6.77
C GLN A 162 -8.80 -32.36 -6.61
N PRO A 163 -9.16 -33.61 -6.96
CA PRO A 163 -10.38 -34.15 -6.43
C PRO A 163 -10.23 -34.06 -4.91
N GLU A 164 -11.03 -33.21 -4.26
CA GLU A 164 -11.24 -33.32 -2.82
C GLU A 164 -11.77 -34.72 -2.58
N GLY A 165 -10.87 -35.62 -2.22
CA GLY A 165 -11.10 -37.04 -2.14
C GLY A 165 -10.60 -37.56 -0.81
N ALA A 166 -11.57 -37.85 0.05
CA ALA A 166 -11.54 -38.99 0.97
C ALA A 166 -10.47 -38.97 2.08
N ASP A 167 -10.76 -38.21 3.15
CA ASP A 167 -10.44 -38.69 4.50
C ASP A 167 -11.63 -38.42 5.42
N GLY A 168 -12.32 -39.48 5.82
CA GLY A 168 -13.59 -39.38 6.57
C GLY A 168 -14.45 -40.63 6.61
N ASP A 169 -14.07 -41.71 5.91
CA ASP A 169 -14.76 -43.00 6.03
C ASP A 169 -13.77 -44.17 6.11
N LYS A 170 -13.03 -44.26 7.23
CA LYS A 170 -12.49 -45.53 7.75
C LYS A 170 -12.31 -45.43 9.26
N LYS A 171 -13.38 -45.73 10.01
CA LYS A 171 -13.38 -46.60 11.20
C LYS A 171 -14.75 -46.58 11.88
N ALA A 172 -15.70 -47.32 11.30
CA ALA A 172 -16.69 -48.04 12.07
C ALA A 172 -16.46 -49.54 11.80
N GLY A 173 -16.08 -50.28 12.86
CA GLY A 173 -16.09 -51.75 12.89
C GLY A 173 -14.82 -52.46 12.41
N ASP A 174 -13.86 -52.69 13.31
CA ASP A 174 -13.39 -54.06 13.59
C ASP A 174 -12.41 -54.09 14.78
N ALA A 175 -12.70 -55.02 15.71
CA ALA A 175 -11.88 -55.57 16.80
C ALA A 175 -11.43 -54.59 17.93
N ALA A 176 -11.58 -54.87 19.22
CA ALA A 176 -12.02 -56.05 19.99
C ALA A 176 -12.42 -55.60 21.41
#